data_AF-A2EW13-F1
#
_entry.id   AF-A2EW13-F1
#
_cell.length_a   1.000
_cell.length_b   1.000
_cell.length_c   1.000
_cell.angle_alpha   90.00
_cell.angle_beta   90.00
_cell.angle_gamma   90.00
#
_symmetry.space_group_name_H-M   'P 1'
#
loop_
_entity.id
_entity.type
_entity.pdbx_description
1 polymer ?
#
loop_
_entity_poly.entity_id
_entity_poly.type
_entity_poly.pdbx_seq_one_letter_code
_entity_poly.pdbx_strand_id
1 'polypeptide(L)'
;MNNDKERFISFTEREGFDNDQNLKSSLYPQSQYVYSLLELCCYHGAVDCFKFLRTKLDSEITQECLELSFLGRNPEIMSECLKYKEPYGQCMRYAIISHNIDFVTFFMNEYNLEINLEFCEFYKNLESFAIGLAQTI
;
A
#
# COMPACT_ATOMS: atom_id res chain seq x y z
N MET A 1 -0.19 0.53 -13.06
CA MET A 1 -1.26 -0.49 -13.18
C MET A 1 -2.56 0.28 -13.28
N ASN A 2 -3.26 0.27 -14.41
CA ASN A 2 -4.56 0.96 -14.51
C ASN A 2 -5.66 0.04 -13.98
N ASN A 3 -6.73 0.60 -13.43
CA ASN A 3 -7.90 -0.16 -12.98
C ASN A 3 -8.80 -0.63 -14.14
N ASP A 4 -8.20 -1.09 -15.24
CA ASP A 4 -8.89 -1.57 -16.44
C ASP A 4 -8.98 -3.10 -16.38
N LYS A 5 -10.07 -3.57 -15.76
CA LYS A 5 -10.31 -5.00 -15.52
C LYS A 5 -10.36 -5.83 -16.81
N GLU A 6 -11.04 -5.33 -17.84
CA GLU A 6 -11.23 -6.09 -19.08
C GLU A 6 -9.89 -6.32 -19.79
N ARG A 7 -9.06 -5.27 -19.90
CA ARG A 7 -7.71 -5.42 -20.46
C ARG A 7 -6.85 -6.33 -19.59
N PHE A 8 -6.94 -6.22 -18.27
CA PHE A 8 -6.19 -7.07 -17.36
C PHE A 8 -6.54 -8.55 -17.52
N ILE A 9 -7.83 -8.89 -17.62
CA ILE A 9 -8.29 -10.25 -17.90
C ILE A 9 -7.72 -10.76 -19.22
N SER A 10 -7.85 -9.97 -20.29
CA SER A 10 -7.32 -10.34 -21.61
C SER A 10 -5.80 -10.55 -21.63
N PHE A 11 -5.09 -9.94 -20.68
CA PHE A 11 -3.65 -10.13 -20.52
C PHE A 11 -3.33 -11.42 -19.76
N THR A 12 -4.13 -11.74 -18.73
CA THR A 12 -3.96 -12.96 -17.91
C THR A 12 -4.30 -14.25 -18.68
N GLU A 13 -5.14 -14.17 -19.71
CA GLU A 13 -5.54 -15.31 -20.56
C GLU A 13 -4.54 -15.62 -21.69
N ARG A 14 -3.48 -14.83 -21.84
CA ARG A 14 -2.47 -15.05 -22.89
C ARG A 14 -1.65 -16.29 -22.59
N GLU A 15 -1.33 -17.05 -23.64
CA GLU A 15 -0.42 -18.18 -23.53
C GLU A 15 0.95 -17.71 -22.98
N GLY A 16 1.41 -18.37 -21.92
CA GLY A 16 2.67 -18.03 -21.23
C GLY A 16 2.56 -16.93 -20.17
N PHE A 17 1.35 -16.49 -19.79
CA PHE A 17 1.18 -15.61 -18.62
C PHE A 17 1.61 -16.33 -17.34
N ASP A 18 2.46 -15.68 -16.56
CA ASP A 18 2.91 -16.13 -15.25
C ASP A 18 2.13 -15.38 -14.16
N ASN A 19 1.34 -16.12 -13.38
CA ASN A 19 0.56 -15.59 -12.26
C ASN A 19 1.47 -15.09 -11.13
N ASP A 20 2.63 -15.72 -10.96
CA ASP A 20 3.60 -15.42 -9.91
C ASP A 20 4.66 -14.42 -10.39
N GLN A 21 4.40 -13.75 -11.53
CA GLN A 21 5.33 -12.75 -12.05
C GLN A 21 5.52 -11.63 -11.04
N ASN A 22 6.79 -11.25 -10.88
CA ASN A 22 7.20 -10.17 -10.01
C ASN A 22 7.91 -9.08 -10.80
N LEU A 23 7.67 -7.82 -10.43
CA LEU A 23 8.26 -6.67 -11.07
C LEU A 23 9.29 -6.01 -10.16
N LYS A 24 10.53 -5.92 -10.64
CA LYS A 24 11.56 -5.04 -10.07
C LYS A 24 11.62 -3.75 -10.88
N SER A 25 11.35 -2.61 -10.25
CA SER A 25 11.44 -1.32 -10.92
C SER A 25 11.82 -0.22 -9.94
N SER A 26 12.68 0.70 -10.40
CA SER A 26 13.07 1.90 -9.66
C SER A 26 11.95 2.94 -9.54
N LEU A 27 10.80 2.70 -10.19
CA LEU A 27 9.63 3.57 -10.12
C LEU A 27 8.78 3.33 -8.86
N TYR A 28 9.00 2.23 -8.16
CA TYR A 28 8.27 1.88 -6.94
C TYR A 28 9.11 2.17 -5.69
N PRO A 29 8.47 2.37 -4.53
CA PRO A 29 9.18 2.48 -3.26
C PRO A 29 10.16 1.32 -3.07
N GLN A 30 11.25 1.55 -2.33
CA GLN A 30 12.26 0.52 -2.03
C GLN A 30 12.69 -0.29 -3.28
N SER A 31 13.37 0.35 -4.22
CA SER A 31 13.74 -0.21 -5.54
C SER A 31 14.52 -1.53 -5.55
N GLN A 32 15.06 -1.97 -4.40
CA GLN A 32 15.62 -3.31 -4.25
C GLN A 32 14.58 -4.44 -4.16
N TYR A 33 13.31 -4.13 -3.89
CA TYR A 33 12.22 -5.10 -3.75
C TYR A 33 11.61 -5.47 -5.11
N VAL A 34 11.00 -6.65 -5.11
CA VAL A 34 10.20 -7.18 -6.20
C VAL A 34 8.74 -7.16 -5.75
N TYR A 35 7.85 -6.70 -6.64
CA TYR A 35 6.42 -6.55 -6.34
C TYR A 35 5.57 -7.50 -7.17
N SER A 36 4.65 -8.18 -6.51
CA SER A 36 3.63 -9.00 -7.17
C SER A 36 2.59 -8.13 -7.87
N LEU A 37 1.81 -8.73 -8.79
CA LEU A 37 0.70 -8.02 -9.43
C LEU A 37 -0.32 -7.48 -8.43
N LEU A 38 -0.55 -8.21 -7.32
CA LEU A 38 -1.50 -7.80 -6.29
C LEU A 38 -0.99 -6.56 -5.54
N GLU A 39 0.27 -6.54 -5.14
CA GLU A 39 0.94 -5.40 -4.51
C GLU A 39 0.95 -4.17 -5.42
N LEU A 40 1.18 -4.37 -6.72
CA LEU A 40 1.05 -3.31 -7.70
C LEU A 40 -0.38 -2.78 -7.79
N CYS A 41 -1.41 -3.63 -7.68
CA CYS A 41 -2.79 -3.15 -7.60
C CYS A 41 -3.01 -2.29 -6.36
N CYS A 42 -2.45 -2.68 -5.20
CA CYS A 42 -2.53 -1.90 -3.96
C CYS A 42 -1.87 -0.53 -4.11
N TYR A 43 -0.65 -0.48 -4.65
CA TYR A 43 0.08 0.78 -4.86
C TYR A 43 -0.64 1.74 -5.81
N HIS A 44 -1.26 1.23 -6.87
CA HIS A 44 -1.95 2.05 -7.89
C HIS A 44 -3.44 2.29 -7.58
N GLY A 45 -3.98 1.70 -6.52
CA GLY A 45 -5.41 1.78 -6.21
C GLY A 45 -6.33 1.07 -7.22
N ALA A 46 -5.82 0.05 -7.92
CA ALA A 46 -6.53 -0.68 -8.98
C ALA A 46 -7.45 -1.78 -8.41
N VAL A 47 -8.58 -1.36 -7.81
CA VAL A 47 -9.50 -2.23 -7.05
C VAL A 47 -10.13 -3.37 -7.84
N ASP A 48 -10.46 -3.18 -9.11
CA ASP A 48 -11.08 -4.22 -9.93
C ASP A 48 -10.08 -5.30 -10.35
N CYS A 49 -8.84 -4.89 -10.66
CA CYS A 49 -7.74 -5.81 -10.90
C CYS A 49 -7.38 -6.57 -9.62
N PHE A 50 -7.33 -5.88 -8.46
CA PHE A 50 -7.13 -6.49 -7.16
C PHE A 50 -8.18 -7.57 -6.84
N LYS A 51 -9.47 -7.23 -7.00
CA LYS A 51 -10.59 -8.18 -6.80
C LYS A 51 -10.49 -9.37 -7.75
N PHE A 52 -10.11 -9.15 -9.01
CA PHE A 52 -9.91 -10.23 -9.96
C PHE A 52 -8.79 -11.18 -9.51
N LEU A 53 -7.61 -10.66 -9.14
CA LEU A 53 -6.49 -11.46 -8.65
C LEU A 53 -6.87 -12.29 -7.42
N ARG A 54 -7.55 -11.67 -6.45
CA ARG A 54 -8.03 -12.34 -5.23
C ARG A 54 -9.04 -13.46 -5.49
N THR A 55 -9.92 -13.29 -6.46
CA THR A 55 -11.06 -14.21 -6.68
C THR A 55 -10.83 -15.26 -7.75
N LYS A 56 -9.90 -15.01 -8.68
CA LYS A 56 -9.63 -15.90 -9.82
C LYS A 56 -8.28 -16.58 -9.76
N LEU A 57 -7.29 -15.91 -9.19
CA LEU A 57 -5.91 -16.43 -9.07
C LEU A 57 -5.53 -16.74 -7.62
N ASP A 58 -6.48 -16.63 -6.68
CA ASP A 58 -6.29 -16.89 -5.25
C ASP A 58 -5.06 -16.18 -4.64
N SER A 59 -4.67 -15.03 -5.21
CA SER A 59 -3.44 -14.34 -4.81
C SER A 59 -3.49 -13.94 -3.34
N GLU A 60 -2.50 -14.33 -2.55
CA GLU A 60 -2.47 -14.06 -1.11
C GLU A 60 -2.28 -12.55 -0.82
N ILE A 61 -3.01 -12.02 0.15
CA ILE A 61 -2.76 -10.67 0.67
C ILE A 61 -1.49 -10.73 1.51
N THR A 62 -0.45 -10.03 1.06
CA THR A 62 0.83 -9.86 1.77
C THR A 62 0.76 -8.65 2.70
N GLN A 63 1.77 -8.49 3.56
CA GLN A 63 1.89 -7.29 4.36
C GLN A 63 2.14 -6.06 3.47
N GLU A 64 2.94 -6.24 2.44
CA GLU A 64 3.26 -5.24 1.43
C GLU A 64 2.01 -4.74 0.72
N CYS A 65 0.99 -5.61 0.50
CA CYS A 65 -0.32 -5.18 0.00
C CYS A 65 -0.97 -4.14 0.94
N LEU A 66 -0.98 -4.41 2.25
CA LEU A 66 -1.52 -3.48 3.24
C LEU A 66 -0.72 -2.17 3.24
N GLU A 67 0.60 -2.25 3.34
CA GLU A 67 1.47 -1.08 3.35
C GLU A 67 1.25 -0.21 2.10
N LEU A 68 1.36 -0.79 0.91
CA LEU A 68 1.21 -0.07 -0.37
C LEU A 68 -0.19 0.49 -0.59
N SER A 69 -1.23 -0.11 0.02
CA SER A 69 -2.61 0.37 -0.12
C SER A 69 -2.80 1.79 0.40
N PHE A 70 -2.02 2.23 1.39
CA PHE A 70 -2.02 3.61 1.89
C PHE A 70 -1.39 4.61 0.90
N LEU A 71 -0.50 4.14 0.01
CA LEU A 71 0.00 4.98 -1.09
C LEU A 71 -1.01 5.07 -2.24
N GLY A 72 -1.74 3.97 -2.52
CA GLY A 72 -2.79 3.92 -3.54
C GLY A 72 -4.09 4.63 -3.15
N ARG A 73 -4.33 4.87 -1.85
CA ARG A 73 -5.47 5.63 -1.30
C ARG A 73 -6.84 5.12 -1.75
N ASN A 74 -6.97 3.82 -1.96
CA ASN A 74 -8.25 3.19 -2.30
C ASN A 74 -8.87 2.54 -1.05
N PRO A 75 -9.98 3.07 -0.50
CA PRO A 75 -10.57 2.57 0.75
C PRO A 75 -11.00 1.11 0.70
N GLU A 76 -11.47 0.63 -0.44
CA GLU A 76 -11.89 -0.76 -0.59
C GLU A 76 -10.69 -1.70 -0.44
N ILE A 77 -9.58 -1.41 -1.12
CA ILE A 77 -8.34 -2.20 -0.99
C ILE A 77 -7.81 -2.15 0.45
N MET A 78 -7.73 -0.96 1.05
CA MET A 78 -7.26 -0.79 2.44
C MET A 78 -8.10 -1.63 3.40
N SER A 79 -9.43 -1.52 3.31
CA SER A 79 -10.36 -2.26 4.17
C SER A 79 -10.26 -3.77 4.00
N GLU A 80 -9.98 -4.25 2.78
CA GLU A 80 -9.80 -5.69 2.54
C GLU A 80 -8.47 -6.17 3.12
N CYS A 81 -7.38 -5.42 2.95
CA CYS A 81 -6.07 -5.80 3.48
C CYS A 81 -6.07 -5.85 5.01
N LEU A 82 -6.73 -4.89 5.67
CA LEU A 82 -6.86 -4.83 7.14
C LEU A 82 -7.60 -6.02 7.76
N LYS A 83 -8.36 -6.79 6.99
CA LYS A 83 -9.00 -8.02 7.49
C LYS A 83 -8.01 -9.17 7.72
N TYR A 84 -6.85 -9.13 7.05
CA TYR A 84 -5.87 -10.23 7.07
C TYR A 84 -4.53 -9.82 7.67
N LYS A 85 -4.22 -8.53 7.70
CA LYS A 85 -2.92 -8.00 8.12
C LYS A 85 -3.11 -6.88 9.13
N GLU A 86 -2.24 -6.85 10.13
CA GLU A 86 -2.22 -5.80 11.14
C GLU A 86 -1.23 -4.71 10.72
N PRO A 87 -1.63 -3.42 10.78
CA PRO A 87 -0.71 -2.31 10.61
C PRO A 87 0.45 -2.34 11.61
N TYR A 88 1.65 -2.05 11.12
CA TYR A 88 2.80 -1.73 11.97
C TYR A 88 3.65 -0.62 11.32
N GLY A 89 4.83 -0.34 11.87
CA GLY A 89 5.65 0.83 11.54
C GLY A 89 5.81 1.20 10.06
N GLN A 90 5.84 0.26 9.12
CA GLN A 90 5.91 0.61 7.69
C GLN A 90 4.63 1.26 7.15
N CYS A 91 3.46 0.89 7.67
CA CYS A 91 2.20 1.53 7.35
C CYS A 91 2.21 3.01 7.79
N MET A 92 2.71 3.30 9.01
CA MET A 92 2.91 4.67 9.49
C MET A 92 3.88 5.44 8.60
N ARG A 93 5.02 4.83 8.22
CA ARG A 93 5.97 5.45 7.29
C ARG A 93 5.29 5.83 5.97
N TYR A 94 4.51 4.93 5.38
CA TYR A 94 3.81 5.21 4.12
C TYR A 94 2.67 6.21 4.26
N ALA A 95 1.98 6.28 5.40
CA ALA A 95 1.07 7.38 5.70
C ALA A 95 1.81 8.73 5.70
N ILE A 96 2.98 8.82 6.34
CA ILE A 96 3.81 10.02 6.34
C ILE A 96 4.24 10.39 4.91
N ILE A 97 4.75 9.43 4.12
CA ILE A 97 5.14 9.64 2.71
C ILE A 97 3.96 10.14 1.87
N SER A 98 2.75 9.66 2.17
CA SER A 98 1.56 10.04 1.42
C SER A 98 1.09 11.48 1.69
N HIS A 99 1.63 12.17 2.70
CA HIS A 99 1.11 13.46 3.17
C HIS A 99 -0.42 13.40 3.40
N ASN A 100 -0.90 12.29 3.95
CA ASN A 100 -2.30 12.13 4.33
C ASN A 100 -2.39 12.03 5.85
N ILE A 101 -2.78 13.14 6.47
CA ILE A 101 -2.85 13.27 7.92
C ILE A 101 -3.94 12.38 8.54
N ASP A 102 -5.00 12.08 7.78
CA ASP A 102 -6.06 11.17 8.23
C ASP A 102 -5.51 9.75 8.43
N PHE A 103 -4.56 9.32 7.60
CA PHE A 103 -3.92 8.01 7.78
C PHE A 103 -2.97 7.98 8.98
N VAL A 104 -2.22 9.07 9.20
CA VAL A 104 -1.31 9.17 10.35
C VAL A 104 -2.11 9.14 11.65
N THR A 105 -3.16 9.95 11.75
CA THR A 105 -4.04 9.99 12.92
C THR A 105 -4.82 8.68 13.11
N PHE A 106 -5.27 8.03 12.04
CA PHE A 106 -5.84 6.68 12.09
C PHE A 106 -4.89 5.68 12.76
N PHE A 107 -3.63 5.63 12.34
CA PHE A 107 -2.66 4.70 12.93
C PHE A 107 -2.30 5.02 14.38
N MET A 108 -2.23 6.30 14.72
CA MET A 108 -2.02 6.71 16.11
C MET A 108 -3.18 6.27 17.00
N ASN A 109 -4.42 6.54 16.59
CA ASN A 109 -5.59 6.35 17.45
C ASN A 109 -6.03 4.89 17.52
N GLU A 110 -6.05 4.18 16.38
CA GLU A 110 -6.58 2.82 16.30
C GLU A 110 -5.52 1.76 16.62
N TYR A 111 -4.24 2.05 16.38
CA TYR A 111 -3.15 1.08 16.51
C TYR A 111 -2.04 1.53 17.46
N ASN A 112 -2.14 2.71 18.08
CA ASN A 112 -1.12 3.27 18.98
C ASN A 112 0.28 3.32 18.36
N LEU A 113 0.37 3.50 17.03
CA LEU A 113 1.65 3.62 16.36
C LEU A 113 2.25 5.01 16.57
N GLU A 114 3.50 5.04 17.00
CA GLU A 114 4.26 6.28 17.21
C GLU A 114 4.73 6.89 15.88
N ILE A 115 4.77 8.23 15.84
CA ILE A 115 5.34 8.96 14.71
C ILE A 115 6.86 8.99 14.86
N ASN A 116 7.58 8.48 13.86
CA ASN A 116 9.01 8.72 13.74
C ASN A 116 9.27 10.08 13.07
N LEU A 117 9.77 11.04 13.86
CA LEU A 117 10.07 12.40 13.41
C LEU A 117 11.12 12.47 12.29
N GLU A 118 12.08 11.54 12.24
CA GLU A 118 13.08 11.48 11.16
C GLU A 118 12.41 11.26 9.79
N PHE A 119 11.36 10.43 9.74
CA PHE A 119 10.59 10.25 8.51
C PHE A 119 9.82 11.52 8.13
N CYS A 120 9.24 12.22 9.10
CA CYS A 120 8.54 13.47 8.84
C CYS A 120 9.49 14.53 8.26
N GLU A 121 10.71 14.65 8.79
CA GLU A 121 11.75 15.56 8.26
C GLU A 121 12.19 15.16 6.86
N PHE A 122 12.52 13.89 6.66
CA PHE A 122 13.02 13.38 5.37
C PHE A 122 12.00 13.59 4.25
N TYR A 123 10.72 13.30 4.52
CA TYR A 123 9.63 13.48 3.55
C TYR A 123 8.99 14.87 3.61
N LYS A 124 9.50 15.79 4.44
CA LYS A 124 9.01 17.18 4.58
C LYS A 124 7.51 17.25 4.92
N ASN A 125 7.01 16.29 5.68
CA ASN A 125 5.63 16.26 6.14
C ASN A 125 5.50 17.03 7.47
N LEU A 126 5.29 18.34 7.35
CA LEU A 126 5.22 19.28 8.48
C LEU A 126 4.03 19.02 9.41
N GLU A 127 2.90 18.56 8.87
CA GLU A 127 1.70 18.27 9.67
C GLU A 127 1.96 17.08 10.60
N SER A 128 2.49 15.98 10.07
CA SER A 128 2.86 14.82 10.88
C SER A 128 3.99 15.15 11.86
N PHE A 129 4.94 16.00 11.47
CA PHE A 129 6.00 16.47 12.37
C PHE A 129 5.43 17.22 13.58
N ALA A 130 4.50 18.16 13.34
CA ALA A 130 3.85 18.92 14.41
C ALA A 130 3.08 18.02 15.39
N ILE A 131 2.37 17.01 14.87
CA ILE A 131 1.67 16.03 15.70
C ILE A 131 2.67 15.18 16.50
N GLY A 132 3.75 14.69 15.89
CA GLY A 132 4.75 13.88 16.58
C GLY A 132 5.47 14.63 17.71
N LEU A 133 5.72 15.93 17.53
CA LEU A 133 6.25 16.78 18.61
C LEU A 133 5.29 16.87 19.79
N ALA A 134 3.98 17.00 19.52
CA ALA A 134 2.96 17.04 20.56
C ALA A 134 2.81 15.71 21.32
N GLN A 135 3.20 14.57 20.73
CA GLN A 135 3.21 13.27 21.42
C GLN A 135 4.37 13.11 22.42
N THR A 136 5.47 13.85 22.20
CA THR A 136 6.71 13.70 23.00
C THR A 136 6.74 14.63 24.23
N ILE A 137 5.77 15.55 24.32
CA ILE A 137 5.64 16.58 25.38
C ILE A 137 4.55 16.15 26.36
#